data_AF-A0A197JZ76-F1
#
_entry.id   AF-A0A197JZ76-F1
#
_cell.length_a   1.000
_cell.length_b   1.000
_cell.length_c   1.000
_cell.angle_alpha   90.00
_cell.angle_beta   90.00
_cell.angle_gamma   90.00
#
_symmetry.space_group_name_H-M   'P 1'
#
loop_
_entity.id
_entity.type
_entity.pdbx_description
1 polymer ?
#
loop_
_entity_poly.entity_id
_entity_poly.type
_entity_poly.pdbx_seq_one_letter_code
_entity_poly.pdbx_strand_id
1 'polypeptide(L)' 'MHSKLDLHKHVSCEDIILQLDQCHNEGILHRYLGGCNKLKNAMNECLQAEFDVNRKKHFENAKEKRKKLEKAWEGMDE' A
#
# COMPACT_ATOMS: atom_id res chain seq x y z
N MET A 1 11.72 -11.08 0.63
CA MET A 1 10.73 -11.43 1.67
C MET A 1 10.26 -10.14 2.30
N HIS A 2 8.96 -9.99 2.55
CA HIS A 2 8.41 -8.83 3.27
C HIS A 2 8.37 -9.15 4.77
N SER A 3 8.42 -8.12 5.63
CA SER A 3 8.08 -8.33 7.05
C SER A 3 6.60 -8.68 7.18
N LYS A 4 6.17 -9.26 8.30
CA LYS A 4 4.75 -9.58 8.51
C LYS A 4 3.91 -8.33 8.24
N LEU A 5 3.02 -8.41 7.23
CA LEU A 5 2.12 -7.31 6.91
C LEU A 5 1.06 -7.24 8.00
N ASP A 6 0.73 -6.02 8.39
CA ASP A 6 -0.29 -5.80 9.40
C ASP A 6 -1.66 -5.77 8.71
N LEU A 7 -2.49 -6.81 8.93
CA LEU A 7 -3.78 -6.97 8.25
C LEU A 7 -4.65 -5.72 8.35
N HIS A 8 -4.65 -5.06 9.52
CA HIS A 8 -5.48 -3.88 9.74
C HIS A 8 -5.09 -2.68 8.88
N LYS A 9 -3.85 -2.64 8.36
CA LYS A 9 -3.36 -1.58 7.49
C LYS A 9 -3.65 -1.84 6.01
N HIS A 10 -3.80 -3.10 5.62
CA HIS A 10 -3.90 -3.55 4.24
C HIS A 10 -5.20 -4.33 4.00
N VAL A 11 -6.33 -3.78 4.47
CA VAL A 11 -7.65 -4.44 4.41
C VAL A 11 -8.03 -4.83 2.97
N SER A 12 -7.63 -4.04 1.97
CA SER A 12 -7.86 -4.35 0.55
C SER A 12 -7.08 -5.56 0.03
N CYS A 13 -6.03 -5.98 0.72
CA CYS A 13 -5.13 -7.06 0.32
C CYS A 13 -5.20 -8.27 1.29
N GLU A 14 -6.17 -8.29 2.22
CA GLU A 14 -6.28 -9.31 3.27
C GLU A 14 -6.26 -10.74 2.74
N ASP A 15 -7.06 -11.04 1.71
CA ASP A 15 -7.14 -12.37 1.12
C ASP A 15 -5.79 -12.86 0.56
N ILE A 16 -5.08 -11.98 -0.17
CA ILE A 16 -3.76 -12.31 -0.74
C ILE A 16 -2.72 -12.49 0.38
N ILE A 17 -2.80 -11.69 1.44
CA ILE A 17 -1.91 -11.82 2.61
C ILE A 17 -2.13 -13.18 3.27
N LEU A 18 -3.38 -13.58 3.51
CA LEU A 18 -3.70 -14.88 4.10
C LEU A 18 -3.23 -16.05 3.23
N GLN A 19 -3.44 -15.98 1.92
CA GLN A 19 -2.96 -17.02 0.98
C GLN A 19 -1.43 -17.11 0.96
N LEU A 20 -0.73 -15.97 0.98
CA LEU A 20 0.72 -15.95 1.01
C LEU A 20 1.28 -16.49 2.34
N ASP A 21 0.61 -16.19 3.46
CA ASP A 21 0.98 -16.74 4.78
C ASP A 21 0.74 -18.26 4.82
N GLN A 22 -0.36 -18.75 4.26
CA GLN A 22 -0.60 -20.19 4.08
C GLN A 22 0.51 -20.85 3.27
N CYS A 23 0.88 -20.28 2.10
CA CYS A 23 1.96 -20.82 1.27
C CYS A 23 3.31 -20.84 2.01
N HIS A 24 3.60 -19.83 2.83
CA HIS A 24 4.79 -19.82 3.66
C HIS A 24 4.77 -20.92 4.75
N ASN A 25 3.60 -21.29 5.25
CA ASN A 25 3.40 -22.33 6.25
C ASN A 25 3.41 -23.76 5.67
N GLU A 26 3.24 -23.94 4.36
CA GLU A 26 3.30 -25.24 3.67
C GLU A 26 4.70 -25.87 3.69
N GLY A 27 5.75 -25.05 3.75
CA GLY A 27 7.10 -25.56 3.87
C GLY A 27 8.19 -24.54 3.59
N ILE A 28 9.20 -24.52 4.46
CA ILE A 28 10.35 -23.61 4.34
C ILE A 28 11.06 -23.82 3.00
N LEU A 29 11.33 -25.08 2.59
CA LEU A 29 11.98 -25.35 1.30
C LEU A 29 11.14 -24.89 0.10
N HIS A 30 9.82 -25.09 0.14
CA HIS A 30 8.90 -24.64 -0.91
C HIS A 30 8.95 -23.12 -1.09
N ARG A 31 8.93 -22.39 0.04
CA ARG A 31 9.09 -20.93 0.08
C ARG A 31 10.45 -20.49 -0.48
N TYR A 32 11.54 -21.10 -0.06
CA TYR A 32 12.90 -20.71 -0.48
C TYR A 32 13.16 -21.02 -1.97
N LEU A 33 12.59 -22.10 -2.50
CA LEU A 33 12.70 -22.46 -3.92
C LEU A 33 11.74 -21.67 -4.83
N GLY A 34 10.95 -20.74 -4.27
CA GLY A 34 10.10 -19.84 -5.05
C GLY A 34 8.70 -20.37 -5.37
N GLY A 35 8.23 -21.40 -4.66
CA GLY A 35 6.89 -21.96 -4.83
C GLY A 35 5.76 -20.94 -4.63
N CYS A 36 5.98 -19.95 -3.75
CA CYS A 36 5.03 -18.89 -3.45
C CYS A 36 5.15 -17.64 -4.36
N ASN A 37 5.96 -17.68 -5.43
CA ASN A 37 6.26 -16.47 -6.22
C ASN A 37 5.03 -15.84 -6.91
N LYS A 38 4.05 -16.66 -7.32
CA LYS A 38 2.80 -16.15 -7.91
C LYS A 38 2.01 -15.31 -6.91
N LEU A 39 1.82 -15.83 -5.70
CA LEU A 39 1.14 -15.13 -4.60
C LEU A 39 1.91 -13.88 -4.18
N LYS A 40 3.24 -13.95 -4.14
CA LYS A 40 4.11 -12.79 -3.89
C LYS A 40 3.89 -11.69 -4.93
N ASN A 41 3.80 -12.03 -6.22
CA ASN A 41 3.57 -11.05 -7.27
C ASN A 41 2.18 -10.42 -7.14
N ALA A 42 1.14 -11.22 -6.89
CA ALA A 42 -0.21 -10.72 -6.63
C ALA A 42 -0.24 -9.77 -5.42
N MET A 43 0.52 -10.08 -4.36
CA MET A 43 0.62 -9.21 -3.19
C MET A 43 1.27 -7.87 -3.55
N ASN A 44 2.36 -7.88 -4.33
CA ASN A 44 3.02 -6.65 -4.78
C ASN A 44 2.08 -5.78 -5.62
N GLU A 45 1.30 -6.38 -6.53
CA GLU A 45 0.33 -5.67 -7.36
C GLU A 45 -0.77 -5.02 -6.50
N CYS A 46 -1.28 -5.75 -5.50
CA CYS A 46 -2.28 -5.22 -4.58
C CYS A 46 -1.76 -4.03 -3.76
N LEU A 47 -0.56 -4.15 -3.19
CA LEU A 47 0.06 -3.08 -2.41
C LEU A 47 0.40 -1.87 -3.27
N GLN A 48 0.79 -2.09 -4.53
CA GLN A 48 1.03 -1.01 -5.47
C GLN A 48 -0.26 -0.23 -5.75
N ALA A 49 -1.38 -0.93 -5.97
CA ALA A 49 -2.67 -0.29 -6.16
C ALA A 49 -3.09 0.53 -4.92
N GLU A 50 -2.92 -0.02 -3.71
CA GLU A 50 -3.21 0.70 -2.46
C GLU A 50 -2.34 1.96 -2.32
N PHE A 51 -1.04 1.83 -2.63
CA PHE A 51 -0.10 2.94 -2.61
C PHE A 51 -0.53 4.05 -3.58
N ASP A 52 -0.96 3.71 -4.80
CA ASP A 52 -1.38 4.69 -5.79
C ASP A 52 -2.65 5.44 -5.38
N VAL A 53 -3.61 4.76 -4.75
CA VAL A 53 -4.80 5.38 -4.16
C VAL A 53 -4.43 6.38 -3.06
N ASN A 54 -3.57 5.97 -2.13
CA ASN A 54 -3.10 6.83 -1.03
C ASN A 54 -2.31 8.02 -1.56
N ARG A 55 -1.41 7.78 -2.52
CA ARG A 55 -0.62 8.84 -3.17
C ARG A 55 -1.52 9.88 -3.83
N LYS A 56 -2.58 9.46 -4.55
CA LYS A 56 -3.55 10.38 -5.13
C LYS A 56 -4.28 11.20 -4.06
N LYS A 57 -4.74 10.55 -2.98
CA LYS A 57 -5.38 11.24 -1.85
C LYS A 57 -4.47 12.28 -1.21
N HIS A 58 -3.21 11.94 -0.98
CA HIS A 58 -2.22 12.87 -0.43
C HIS A 58 -1.95 14.05 -1.37
N PHE A 59 -1.87 13.79 -2.67
CA PHE A 59 -1.69 14.84 -3.67
C PHE A 59 -2.86 15.84 -3.67
N GLU A 60 -4.11 15.37 -3.70
CA GLU A 60 -5.28 16.27 -3.67
C GLU A 60 -5.33 17.07 -2.36
N ASN A 61 -5.08 16.43 -1.22
CA ASN A 61 -5.02 17.12 0.08
C ASN A 61 -3.92 18.20 0.12
N ALA A 62 -2.74 17.92 -0.45
CA ALA A 62 -1.64 18.88 -0.53
C ALA A 62 -2.01 20.07 -1.43
N LYS A 63 -2.65 19.80 -2.57
CA LYS A 63 -3.14 20.83 -3.50
C LYS A 63 -4.19 21.73 -2.85
N GLU A 64 -5.15 21.16 -2.11
CA GLU A 64 -6.14 21.94 -1.37
C GLU A 64 -5.52 22.81 -0.29
N LYS A 65 -4.59 22.26 0.50
CA LYS A 65 -3.86 23.01 1.52
C LYS A 65 -3.09 24.18 0.90
N ARG A 66 -2.40 23.95 -0.22
CA ARG A 66 -1.68 24.99 -0.94
C ARG A 66 -2.61 26.11 -1.42
N LYS A 67 -3.76 25.78 -2.03
CA LYS A 67 -4.76 26.78 -2.43
C LYS A 67 -5.29 27.62 -1.26
N LYS A 68 -5.50 26.99 -0.10
CA LYS A 68 -5.94 27.70 1.12
C LYS A 68 -4.86 28.66 1.62
N LEU A 69 -3.59 28.24 1.59
CA LEU A 69 -2.46 29.09 1.98
C LEU A 69 -2.29 30.28 1.03
N GLU A 70 -2.34 30.05 -0.29
CA GLU A 70 -2.24 31.10 -1.30
C GLU A 70 -3.34 32.16 -1.11
N LYS A 71 -4.61 31.75 -0.95
CA LYS A 71 -5.73 32.68 -0.65
C LYS A 71 -5.57 33.44 0.65
N ALA A 72 -5.03 32.79 1.69
CA ALA A 72 -4.80 33.44 2.98
C ALA A 72 -3.69 34.50 2.89
N TRP A 73 -2.66 34.25 2.09
CA TRP A 73 -1.59 35.22 1.84
C TRP A 73 -2.05 36.40 0.99
N GLU A 74 -2.82 36.17 -0.07
CA GLU A 74 -3.40 37.24 -0.91
C GLU A 74 -4.25 38.22 -0.08
N GLY A 75 -5.05 37.74 0.87
CA GLY A 75 -5.86 38.60 1.74
C GLY A 75 -5.10 39.29 2.88
N MET A 76 -3.79 39.07 3.01
CA MET A 76 -2.92 39.77 3.96
C MET A 76 -2.09 40.89 3.31
N ASP A 77 -1.96 40.88 1.99
CA ASP A 77 -1.23 41.88 1.20
C ASP A 77 -2.15 43.03 0.69
N GLU A 78 -3.48 42.92 0.88
CA GLU A 78 -4.46 44.03 0.80
C GLU A 78 -4.66 44.73 2.16
#